data_AF-A0A0D5ZBY6-F1
#
_entry.id   AF-A0A0D5ZBY6-F1
#
_cell.length_a   1.000
_cell.length_b   1.000
_cell.length_c   1.000
_cell.angle_alpha   90.00
_cell.angle_beta   90.00
_cell.angle_gamma   90.00
#
_symmetry.space_group_name_H-M   'P 1'
#
loop_
_entity.id
_entity.type
_entity.pdbx_description
1 polymer ?
#
loop_
_entity_poly.entity_id
_entity_poly.type
_entity_poly.pdbx_seq_one_letter_code
_entity_poly.pdbx_strand_id
1 'polypeptide(L)'
;MRMQDKPIVSVIGLGLFSLSLVVHICFKSIRTMDDVGMGILLSLVNAIFLVFPLLWGVLGAVEFSRIMSWSEKIKEREVNEEVDLDKYKKKIKIYLCINVVYLLLVICQLGYVIYRWDEVNV
;
A
#
# COMPACT_ATOMS: atom_id res chain seq x y z
N MET A 1 22.91 -8.21 14.30
CA MET A 1 21.65 -7.44 14.43
C MET A 1 20.51 -8.18 13.74
N ARG A 2 19.36 -8.37 14.42
CA ARG A 2 18.16 -8.89 13.75
C ARG A 2 17.41 -7.71 13.13
N MET A 3 17.42 -7.58 11.81
CA MET A 3 16.41 -6.79 11.10
C MET A 3 15.06 -7.46 11.35
N GLN A 4 14.31 -6.92 12.30
CA GLN A 4 12.96 -7.39 12.60
C GLN A 4 11.91 -6.66 11.76
N ASP A 5 12.26 -5.51 11.19
CA ASP A 5 11.37 -4.66 10.39
C ASP A 5 11.35 -5.14 8.93
N LYS A 6 10.79 -6.33 8.71
CA LYS A 6 10.33 -6.75 7.38
C LYS A 6 9.16 -5.84 6.98
N PRO A 7 8.98 -5.51 5.68
CA PRO A 7 7.91 -4.63 5.21
C PRO A 7 6.55 -5.35 5.20
N ILE A 8 6.15 -5.92 6.33
CA ILE A 8 4.97 -6.77 6.47
C ILE A 8 3.71 -5.93 6.24
N VAL A 9 3.71 -4.68 6.73
CA VAL A 9 2.56 -3.79 6.58
C VAL A 9 2.37 -3.44 5.11
N SER A 10 3.45 -3.04 4.41
CA SER A 10 3.38 -2.74 2.98
C SER A 10 3.01 -3.97 2.14
N VAL A 11 3.51 -5.16 2.48
CA VAL A 11 3.14 -6.41 1.77
C VAL A 11 1.67 -6.76 1.97
N ILE A 12 1.16 -6.65 3.21
CA ILE A 12 -0.27 -6.85 3.49
C ILE A 12 -1.10 -5.79 2.75
N GLY A 13 -0.67 -4.53 2.78
CA GLY A 13 -1.32 -3.43 2.09
C GLY A 13 -1.41 -3.64 0.57
N LEU A 14 -0.34 -4.13 -0.05
CA LEU A 14 -0.33 -4.51 -1.47
C LEU A 14 -1.29 -5.69 -1.76
N GLY A 15 -1.37 -6.67 -0.86
CA GLY A 15 -2.33 -7.76 -0.96
C GLY A 15 -3.78 -7.28 -0.89
N LEU A 16 -4.09 -6.40 0.07
CA LEU A 16 -5.41 -5.79 0.21
C LEU A 16 -5.78 -4.96 -1.03
N PHE A 17 -4.85 -4.17 -1.55
CA PHE A 17 -5.05 -3.40 -2.78
C PHE A 17 -5.33 -4.31 -3.98
N SER A 18 -4.54 -5.36 -4.15
CA SER A 18 -4.71 -6.32 -5.26
C SER A 18 -6.06 -7.03 -5.18
N LEU A 19 -6.49 -7.43 -3.98
CA LEU A 19 -7.81 -8.01 -3.74
C LEU A 19 -8.92 -7.02 -4.09
N SER A 20 -8.76 -5.75 -3.71
CA SER A 20 -9.70 -4.67 -4.05
C SER A 20 -9.88 -4.54 -5.57
N LEU A 21 -8.78 -4.54 -6.33
CA LEU A 21 -8.81 -4.48 -7.79
C LEU A 21 -9.49 -5.69 -8.42
N VAL A 22 -9.21 -6.90 -7.92
CA VAL A 22 -9.84 -8.13 -8.44
C VAL A 22 -11.34 -8.09 -8.21
N VAL A 23 -11.79 -7.72 -7.00
CA VAL A 23 -13.21 -7.56 -6.69
C VAL A 23 -13.83 -6.51 -7.61
N HIS A 24 -13.19 -5.36 -7.78
CA HIS A 24 -13.69 -4.31 -8.68
C HIS A 24 -13.86 -4.80 -10.13
N ILE A 25 -12.87 -5.52 -10.68
CA ILE A 25 -12.92 -6.06 -12.05
C ILE A 25 -13.98 -7.15 -12.18
N CYS A 26 -14.02 -8.11 -11.25
CA CYS A 26 -15.00 -9.20 -11.25
C CYS A 26 -16.43 -8.65 -11.26
N PHE A 27 -16.74 -7.72 -10.37
CA PHE A 27 -18.09 -7.15 -10.30
C PHE A 27 -18.39 -6.21 -11.48
N LYS A 28 -17.40 -5.45 -11.98
CA LYS A 28 -17.58 -4.67 -13.22
C LYS A 28 -17.92 -5.56 -14.42
N SER A 29 -17.34 -6.75 -14.49
CA SER A 29 -17.65 -7.76 -15.51
C SER A 29 -19.04 -8.40 -15.33
N ILE A 30 -19.61 -8.37 -14.12
CA ILE A 30 -20.97 -8.87 -13.86
C ILE A 30 -22.01 -7.78 -14.17
N ARG A 31 -21.68 -6.49 -13.97
CA ARG A 31 -22.55 -5.32 -14.22
C ARG A 31 -23.02 -5.19 -15.68
N THR A 32 -22.40 -5.87 -16.63
CA THR A 32 -22.95 -6.00 -18.00
C THR A 32 -24.29 -6.73 -18.07
N MET A 33 -24.78 -7.28 -16.95
CA MET A 33 -26.14 -7.77 -16.77
C MET A 33 -26.96 -6.71 -16.01
N ASP A 34 -28.01 -6.19 -16.65
CA ASP A 34 -28.86 -5.01 -16.32
C ASP A 34 -29.61 -5.04 -14.96
N ASP A 35 -28.95 -5.40 -13.85
CA ASP A 35 -29.59 -5.47 -12.54
C ASP A 35 -29.20 -4.29 -11.63
N VAL A 36 -30.16 -3.42 -11.35
CA VAL A 36 -29.99 -2.20 -10.53
C VAL A 36 -29.51 -2.55 -9.12
N GLY A 37 -29.96 -3.68 -8.55
CA GLY A 37 -29.53 -4.14 -7.23
C GLY A 37 -28.03 -4.48 -7.17
N MET A 38 -27.50 -5.06 -8.25
CA MET A 38 -26.07 -5.36 -8.37
C MET A 38 -25.22 -4.10 -8.51
N GLY A 39 -25.78 -3.03 -9.10
CA GLY A 39 -25.12 -1.73 -9.19
C GLY A 39 -24.90 -1.06 -7.83
N ILE A 40 -25.90 -1.11 -6.94
CA ILE A 40 -25.81 -0.55 -5.57
C ILE A 40 -24.83 -1.36 -4.72
N LEU A 41 -24.93 -2.70 -4.78
CA LEU A 41 -24.01 -3.59 -4.07
C LEU A 41 -22.57 -3.37 -4.50
N LEU A 42 -22.33 -3.21 -5.81
CA LEU A 42 -21.01 -2.91 -6.35
C LEU A 42 -20.48 -1.56 -5.86
N SER A 43 -21.30 -0.52 -5.83
CA SER A 43 -20.89 0.79 -5.30
C SER A 43 -20.46 0.69 -3.83
N LEU A 44 -21.26 0.03 -3.00
CA LEU A 44 -20.99 -0.17 -1.58
C LEU A 44 -19.71 -0.99 -1.35
N VAL A 45 -19.59 -2.15 -2.00
CA VAL A 45 -18.41 -3.02 -1.89
C VAL A 45 -17.17 -2.27 -2.36
N ASN A 46 -17.24 -1.56 -3.49
CA ASN A 46 -16.13 -0.78 -4.00
C ASN A 46 -15.71 0.34 -3.03
N ALA A 47 -16.66 1.06 -2.42
CA ALA A 47 -16.39 2.09 -1.43
C ALA A 47 -15.70 1.50 -0.18
N ILE A 48 -16.19 0.37 0.34
CA ILE A 48 -15.59 -0.31 1.50
C ILE A 48 -14.16 -0.75 1.19
N PHE A 49 -13.96 -1.41 0.03
CA PHE A 49 -12.65 -1.87 -0.42
C PHE A 49 -11.72 -0.73 -0.84
N LEU A 50 -12.24 0.48 -1.10
CA LEU A 50 -11.45 1.68 -1.27
C LEU A 50 -10.98 2.26 0.06
N VAL A 51 -11.79 2.22 1.12
CA VAL A 51 -11.44 2.80 2.43
C VAL A 51 -10.41 1.97 3.19
N PHE A 52 -10.49 0.63 3.13
CA PHE A 52 -9.57 -0.24 3.88
C PHE A 52 -8.08 -0.05 3.54
N PRO A 53 -7.66 -0.05 2.26
CA PRO A 53 -6.26 0.20 1.90
C PRO A 53 -5.78 1.60 2.25
N LEU A 54 -6.69 2.60 2.24
CA LEU A 54 -6.40 3.98 2.62
C LEU A 54 -6.11 4.10 4.12
N LEU A 55 -6.94 3.48 4.97
CA LEU A 55 -6.69 3.38 6.41
C LEU A 55 -5.36 2.67 6.70
N TRP A 56 -5.06 1.63 5.93
CA TRP A 56 -3.79 0.89 6.03
C TRP A 56 -2.57 1.70 5.57
N GLY A 57 -2.77 2.70 4.72
CA GLY A 57 -1.73 3.61 4.25
C GLY A 57 -1.01 4.37 5.37
N VAL A 58 -1.72 4.71 6.45
CA VAL A 58 -1.12 5.35 7.65
C VAL A 58 -0.07 4.44 8.28
N LEU A 59 -0.37 3.14 8.40
CA LEU A 59 0.59 2.15 8.91
C LEU A 59 1.77 1.98 7.95
N GLY A 60 1.54 2.06 6.64
CA GLY A 60 2.60 2.09 5.63
C GLY A 60 3.57 3.25 5.79
N ALA A 61 3.06 4.46 6.09
CA ALA A 61 3.88 5.65 6.33
C ALA A 61 4.71 5.56 7.63
N VAL A 62 4.14 4.94 8.68
CA VAL A 62 4.89 4.63 9.91
C VAL A 62 6.00 3.62 9.62
N GLU A 63 5.71 2.58 8.84
CA GLU A 63 6.73 1.61 8.41
C GLU A 63 7.83 2.27 7.59
N PHE A 64 7.49 3.19 6.68
CA PHE A 64 8.45 3.95 5.88
C PHE A 64 9.42 4.74 6.77
N SER A 65 8.87 5.47 7.75
CA SER A 65 9.67 6.27 8.70
C SER A 65 10.65 5.40 9.49
N ARG A 66 10.22 4.20 9.89
CA ARG A 66 11.09 3.24 10.59
C ARG A 66 12.21 2.72 9.69
N ILE A 67 11.88 2.31 8.46
CA ILE A 67 12.87 1.82 7.49
C ILE A 67 13.90 2.92 7.18
N MET A 68 13.45 4.17 7.03
CA MET A 68 14.34 5.32 6.79
C MET A 68 15.30 5.55 7.95
N SER A 69 14.80 5.55 9.19
CA SER A 69 15.64 5.67 10.39
C SER A 69 16.69 4.55 10.48
N TRP A 70 16.35 3.32 10.08
CA TRP A 70 17.32 2.23 10.00
C TRP A 70 18.36 2.42 8.90
N SER A 71 17.95 2.94 7.75
CA SER A 71 18.86 3.27 6.64
C SER A 71 19.93 4.28 7.10
N GLU A 72 19.51 5.32 7.83
CA GLU A 72 20.42 6.32 8.39
C GLU A 72 21.39 5.71 9.42
N LYS A 73 20.89 4.89 10.34
CA LYS A 73 21.73 4.20 11.34
C LYS A 73 22.77 3.27 10.71
N ILE A 74 22.44 2.61 9.60
CA ILE A 74 23.41 1.78 8.86
C ILE A 74 24.45 2.64 8.17
N LYS A 75 24.03 3.77 7.58
CA LYS A 75 24.94 4.73 6.94
C LYS A 75 25.93 5.33 7.94
N GLU A 76 25.47 5.65 9.15
CA GLU A 76 26.32 6.18 10.23
C GLU A 76 27.37 5.16 10.70
N ARG A 77 27.01 3.87 10.81
CA ARG A 77 27.95 2.80 11.18
C ARG A 77 28.94 2.42 10.07
N GLU A 78 28.54 2.56 8.81
CA GLU A 78 29.41 2.36 7.64
C GLU A 78 30.54 3.40 7.62
N VAL A 79 30.23 4.66 8.00
CA VAL A 79 31.22 5.74 8.14
C VAL A 79 32.21 5.47 9.29
N ASN A 80 31.76 4.77 10.33
CA ASN A 80 32.60 4.40 11.47
C ASN A 80 33.41 3.10 11.25
N GLU A 81 33.51 2.60 10.01
CA GLU A 81 34.27 1.41 9.58
C GLU A 81 33.90 0.09 10.30
N GLU A 82 32.75 0.01 10.98
CA GLU A 82 32.53 -1.10 11.93
C GLU A 82 32.26 -2.47 11.27
N VAL A 83 31.67 -2.60 10.08
CA VAL A 83 31.31 -3.92 9.48
C VAL A 83 31.03 -3.81 7.96
N ASP A 84 31.32 -4.88 7.18
CA ASP A 84 30.77 -5.09 5.83
C ASP A 84 29.22 -5.20 5.85
N LEU A 85 28.54 -4.09 5.55
CA LEU A 85 27.09 -3.92 5.62
C LEU A 85 26.39 -3.98 4.26
N ASP A 86 27.11 -4.32 3.17
CA ASP A 86 26.59 -4.23 1.79
C ASP A 86 25.33 -5.11 1.58
N LYS A 87 25.32 -6.30 2.20
CA LYS A 87 24.15 -7.21 2.18
C LYS A 87 22.92 -6.62 2.86
N TYR A 88 23.09 -5.84 3.93
CA TYR A 88 21.99 -5.19 4.65
C TYR A 88 21.45 -3.98 3.89
N LYS A 89 22.34 -3.22 3.26
CA LYS A 89 22.02 -2.05 2.43
C LYS A 89 21.14 -2.45 1.24
N LYS A 90 21.49 -3.54 0.54
CA LYS A 90 20.68 -4.12 -0.53
C LYS A 90 19.27 -4.52 -0.05
N LYS A 91 19.15 -5.14 1.13
CA LYS A 91 17.84 -5.51 1.70
C LYS A 91 16.99 -4.30 2.05
N ILE A 92 17.53 -3.30 2.74
CA ILE A 92 16.80 -2.07 3.07
C ILE A 92 16.30 -1.39 1.80
N LYS A 93 17.14 -1.30 0.76
CA LYS A 93 16.75 -0.68 -0.51
C LYS A 93 15.54 -1.37 -1.14
N ILE A 94 15.48 -2.70 -1.09
CA ILE A 94 14.32 -3.47 -1.57
C ILE A 94 13.08 -3.18 -0.71
N TYR A 95 13.21 -3.20 0.63
CA TYR A 95 12.08 -2.93 1.52
C TYR A 95 11.53 -1.52 1.37
N LEU A 96 12.41 -0.54 1.21
CA LEU A 96 12.06 0.85 0.98
C LEU A 96 11.39 1.01 -0.40
N CYS A 97 11.86 0.31 -1.44
CA CYS A 97 11.21 0.27 -2.75
C CYS A 97 9.77 -0.27 -2.66
N ILE A 98 9.57 -1.42 -2.00
CA ILE A 98 8.23 -2.02 -1.82
C ILE A 98 7.29 -1.06 -1.10
N ASN A 99 7.77 -0.42 -0.02
CA ASN A 99 6.96 0.52 0.76
C ASN A 99 6.62 1.79 -0.05
N VAL A 100 7.58 2.38 -0.76
CA VAL A 100 7.33 3.54 -1.64
C VAL A 100 6.31 3.21 -2.72
N VAL A 101 6.42 2.04 -3.37
CA VAL A 101 5.44 1.59 -4.36
C VAL A 101 4.04 1.48 -3.74
N TYR A 102 3.93 0.89 -2.55
CA TYR A 102 2.65 0.81 -1.84
C TYR A 102 2.07 2.20 -1.51
N LEU A 103 2.89 3.12 -1.00
CA LEU A 103 2.44 4.50 -0.69
C LEU A 103 1.99 5.26 -1.94
N LEU A 104 2.68 5.09 -3.07
CA LEU A 104 2.25 5.67 -4.35
C LEU A 104 0.88 5.15 -4.77
N LEU A 105 0.61 3.84 -4.59
CA LEU A 105 -0.71 3.27 -4.87
C LEU A 105 -1.79 3.86 -3.96
N VAL A 106 -1.50 4.05 -2.67
CA VAL A 106 -2.41 4.71 -1.72
C VAL A 106 -2.73 6.14 -2.17
N ILE A 107 -1.74 6.91 -2.62
CA ILE A 107 -1.94 8.27 -3.14
C ILE A 107 -2.79 8.26 -4.40
N CYS A 108 -2.51 7.37 -5.36
CA CYS A 108 -3.32 7.20 -6.56
C CYS A 108 -4.78 6.85 -6.21
N GLN A 109 -4.97 6.00 -5.20
CA GLN A 109 -6.30 5.61 -4.73
C GLN A 109 -7.04 6.76 -4.05
N LEU A 110 -6.37 7.59 -3.25
CA LEU A 110 -6.93 8.84 -2.72
C LEU A 110 -7.34 9.77 -3.87
N GLY A 111 -6.47 9.95 -4.85
CA GLY A 111 -6.75 10.77 -6.04
C GLY A 111 -7.99 10.27 -6.79
N TYR A 112 -8.14 8.96 -6.94
CA TYR A 112 -9.32 8.35 -7.55
C TYR A 112 -10.61 8.67 -6.76
N VAL A 113 -10.58 8.51 -5.43
CA VAL A 113 -11.74 8.81 -4.56
C VAL A 113 -12.12 10.28 -4.62
N ILE A 114 -11.13 11.19 -4.59
CA ILE A 114 -11.36 12.63 -4.70
C ILE A 114 -11.93 13.00 -6.08
N TYR A 115 -11.38 12.43 -7.16
CA TYR A 115 -11.83 12.72 -8.52
C TYR A 115 -13.25 12.20 -8.79
N ARG A 116 -13.60 11.03 -8.24
CA ARG A 116 -14.93 10.41 -8.36
C ARG A 116 -15.86 10.77 -7.21
N TRP A 117 -15.54 11.79 -6.41
CA TRP A 117 -16.32 12.15 -5.22
C TRP A 117 -17.80 12.40 -5.57
N ASP A 118 -18.07 13.02 -6.72
CA ASP A 118 -19.43 13.28 -7.23
C ASP A 118 -20.22 12.01 -7.60
N GLU A 119 -19.54 10.90 -7.92
CA GLU A 119 -20.18 9.60 -8.19
C GLU A 119 -20.30 8.72 -6.94
N VAL A 120 -19.46 8.98 -5.93
CA VAL A 120 -19.45 8.28 -4.64
C VAL A 120 -20.46 8.90 -3.67
N ASN A 121 -20.75 10.19 -3.83
CA ASN A 121 -21.75 10.93 -3.07
C ASN A 121 -23.16 10.63 -3.62
N VAL A 122 -23.65 9.42 -3.35
CA VAL A 122 -25.06 9.02 -3.56
C VAL A 122 -25.92 9.53 -2.42
#